data_AF-A0A0P1GP28-F1
#
_entry.id   AF-A0A0P1GP28-F1
#
_cell.length_a   1.000
_cell.length_b   1.000
_cell.length_c   1.000
_cell.angle_alpha   90.00
_cell.angle_beta   90.00
_cell.angle_gamma   90.00
#
_symmetry.space_group_name_H-M   'P 1'
#
loop_
_entity.id
_entity.type
_entity.pdbx_description
1 polymer ?
#
loop_
_entity_poly.entity_id
_entity_poly.type
_entity_poly.pdbx_seq_one_letter_code
_entity_poly.pdbx_strand_id
1 'polypeptide(L)'
;MAASVFGSELYNRLFPVGEVGKLFTDTAEVRAMLLVEGALAKVQGDLGLIPAESAAFIHRSAMELQVDPGGLAASTAEVGNAVPAMVAAFAKLMEAPEHAEYLHFTAAAQDISDTAQMLRLRQFLTHAGKALEAFGADHTALATLRDELPALRAQVLRVSFSGTDTTKSAEVRAALGKALNLPDPQCDWQADRSGLHALGDWVARVAQALANWALTQPAGVHAAAITALTGQINGFNDTLRRPVPTSQIALFVEALVLPQLCLCLGSAFEHAAALQAD
;
A
#
# COMPACT_ATOMS: atom_id res chain seq x y z
N MET A 1 3.25 -25.55 -8.16
CA MET A 1 2.03 -24.81 -7.80
C MET A 1 2.43 -23.36 -7.51
N ALA A 2 1.58 -22.38 -7.83
CA ALA A 2 1.84 -20.98 -7.48
C ALA A 2 1.84 -20.80 -5.96
N ALA A 3 2.64 -19.83 -5.45
CA ALA A 3 2.73 -19.54 -4.01
C ALA A 3 1.44 -18.92 -3.43
N SER A 4 0.65 -18.23 -4.27
CA SER A 4 -0.69 -17.71 -3.92
C SER A 4 -1.70 -18.10 -5.00
N VAL A 5 -2.95 -18.31 -4.61
CA VAL A 5 -4.06 -18.66 -5.53
C VAL A 5 -4.33 -17.56 -6.55
N PHE A 6 -4.05 -16.30 -6.21
CA PHE A 6 -4.25 -15.16 -7.08
C PHE A 6 -3.30 -15.16 -8.29
N GLY A 7 -2.12 -15.79 -8.16
CA GLY A 7 -1.17 -15.99 -9.26
C GLY A 7 -1.28 -17.35 -9.95
N SER A 8 -2.23 -18.21 -9.54
CA SER A 8 -2.36 -19.56 -10.09
C SER A 8 -3.16 -19.57 -11.39
N GLU A 9 -2.63 -20.22 -12.44
CA GLU A 9 -3.37 -20.44 -13.69
C GLU A 9 -4.67 -21.23 -13.51
N LEU A 10 -4.75 -22.07 -12.46
CA LEU A 10 -5.92 -22.89 -12.16
C LEU A 10 -6.96 -22.13 -11.33
N TYR A 11 -6.50 -21.31 -10.36
CA TYR A 11 -7.36 -20.74 -9.34
C TYR A 11 -7.61 -19.24 -9.48
N ASN A 12 -6.86 -18.50 -10.30
CA ASN A 12 -7.01 -17.05 -10.39
C ASN A 12 -8.39 -16.60 -10.90
N ARG A 13 -9.07 -17.43 -11.70
CA ARG A 13 -10.45 -17.18 -12.15
C ARG A 13 -11.50 -17.58 -11.12
N LEU A 14 -11.15 -18.50 -10.22
CA LEU A 14 -11.99 -18.84 -9.08
C LEU A 14 -11.91 -17.75 -8.02
N PHE A 15 -10.74 -17.17 -7.79
CA PHE A 15 -10.50 -16.08 -6.83
C PHE A 15 -10.03 -14.82 -7.56
N PRO A 16 -10.91 -14.18 -8.37
CA PRO A 16 -10.55 -12.95 -9.06
C PRO A 16 -10.31 -11.85 -8.02
N VAL A 17 -9.33 -10.98 -8.24
CA VAL A 17 -8.98 -9.88 -7.30
C VAL A 17 -9.40 -8.50 -7.81
N GLY A 18 -10.10 -8.45 -8.95
CA GLY A 18 -10.58 -7.23 -9.58
C GLY A 18 -9.49 -6.17 -9.77
N GLU A 19 -9.89 -4.90 -9.63
CA GLU A 19 -8.98 -3.76 -9.72
C GLU A 19 -7.94 -3.71 -8.59
N VAL A 20 -8.23 -4.34 -7.44
CA VAL A 20 -7.28 -4.41 -6.30
C VAL A 20 -6.00 -5.14 -6.69
N GLY A 21 -6.09 -6.14 -7.59
CA GLY A 21 -4.93 -6.84 -8.13
C GLY A 21 -3.86 -5.93 -8.72
N LYS A 22 -4.26 -4.83 -9.36
CA LYS A 22 -3.34 -3.89 -10.01
C LYS A 22 -2.50 -3.10 -9.00
N LEU A 23 -2.99 -2.95 -7.77
CA LEU A 23 -2.33 -2.18 -6.72
C LEU A 23 -1.17 -2.94 -6.07
N PHE A 24 -1.21 -4.27 -6.08
CA PHE A 24 -0.25 -5.12 -5.37
C PHE A 24 0.61 -5.95 -6.34
N THR A 25 1.15 -5.26 -7.34
CA THR A 25 2.18 -5.80 -8.25
C THR A 25 3.52 -5.13 -7.94
N ASP A 26 4.63 -5.79 -8.27
CA ASP A 26 5.97 -5.22 -8.11
C ASP A 26 6.13 -3.92 -8.90
N THR A 27 5.53 -3.85 -10.10
CA THR A 27 5.48 -2.62 -10.91
C THR A 27 4.73 -1.51 -10.19
N ALA A 28 3.58 -1.79 -9.56
CA ALA A 28 2.84 -0.79 -8.81
C ALA A 28 3.60 -0.31 -7.56
N GLU A 29 4.34 -1.20 -6.91
CA GLU A 29 5.23 -0.86 -5.80
C GLU A 29 6.34 0.10 -6.23
N VAL A 30 7.12 -0.30 -7.23
CA VAL A 30 8.22 0.51 -7.78
C VAL A 30 7.70 1.84 -8.32
N ARG A 31 6.57 1.84 -9.02
CA ARG A 31 5.94 3.06 -9.53
C ARG A 31 5.55 4.00 -8.39
N ALA A 32 4.98 3.49 -7.30
CA ALA A 32 4.64 4.29 -6.13
C ALA A 32 5.90 4.85 -5.45
N MET A 33 6.98 4.07 -5.30
CA MET A 33 8.25 4.54 -4.75
C MET A 33 8.84 5.69 -5.59
N LEU A 34 8.85 5.55 -6.93
CA LEU A 34 9.30 6.61 -7.83
C LEU A 34 8.45 7.88 -7.72
N LEU A 35 7.11 7.76 -7.53
CA LEU A 35 6.26 8.94 -7.30
C LEU A 35 6.66 9.67 -6.01
N VAL A 36 7.03 8.93 -4.95
CA VAL A 36 7.50 9.52 -3.68
C VAL A 36 8.85 10.21 -3.88
N GLU A 37 9.82 9.57 -4.52
CA GLU A 37 11.14 10.17 -4.81
C GLU A 37 11.01 11.47 -5.61
N GLY A 38 10.19 11.45 -6.68
CA GLY A 38 9.96 12.64 -7.50
C GLY A 38 9.28 13.77 -6.72
N ALA A 39 8.28 13.45 -5.90
CA ALA A 39 7.60 14.44 -5.06
C ALA A 39 8.52 15.01 -3.98
N LEU A 40 9.36 14.16 -3.37
CA LEU A 40 10.35 14.55 -2.37
C LEU A 40 11.37 15.52 -2.98
N ALA A 41 11.97 15.17 -4.12
CA ALA A 41 12.93 16.04 -4.80
C ALA A 41 12.30 17.41 -5.13
N LYS A 42 11.07 17.42 -5.65
CA LYS A 42 10.34 18.66 -5.92
C LYS A 42 10.17 19.51 -4.64
N VAL A 43 9.70 18.91 -3.55
CA VAL A 43 9.51 19.61 -2.26
C VAL A 43 10.84 20.15 -1.73
N GLN A 44 11.90 19.36 -1.80
CA GLN A 44 13.23 19.79 -1.36
C GLN A 44 13.77 20.95 -2.20
N GLY A 45 13.54 20.95 -3.51
CA GLY A 45 13.86 22.08 -4.39
C GLY A 45 13.07 23.34 -4.04
N ASP A 46 11.76 23.21 -3.82
CA ASP A 46 10.87 24.32 -3.42
C ASP A 46 11.31 24.94 -2.07
N LEU A 47 11.90 24.14 -1.18
CA LEU A 47 12.43 24.55 0.13
C LEU A 47 13.91 25.00 0.09
N GLY A 48 14.53 25.01 -1.09
CA GLY A 48 15.92 25.38 -1.30
C GLY A 48 16.95 24.42 -0.68
N LEU A 49 16.57 23.16 -0.43
CA LEU A 49 17.45 22.13 0.14
C LEU A 49 18.35 21.47 -0.92
N ILE A 50 17.87 21.37 -2.16
CA ILE A 50 18.62 20.90 -3.31
C ILE A 50 18.46 21.92 -4.45
N PRO A 51 19.38 21.97 -5.45
CA PRO A 51 19.25 22.86 -6.59
C PRO A 51 17.90 22.68 -7.30
N ALA A 52 17.22 23.79 -7.61
CA ALA A 52 15.89 23.76 -8.23
C ALA A 52 15.88 23.04 -9.59
N GLU A 53 16.99 23.13 -10.33
CA GLU A 53 17.16 22.41 -11.59
C GLU A 53 17.20 20.89 -11.38
N SER A 54 18.00 20.41 -10.43
CA SER A 54 18.08 18.99 -10.06
C SER A 54 16.74 18.48 -9.52
N ALA A 55 16.05 19.24 -8.67
CA ALA A 55 14.71 18.91 -8.20
C ALA A 55 13.71 18.73 -9.35
N ALA A 56 13.69 19.67 -10.30
CA ALA A 56 12.81 19.61 -11.45
C ALA A 56 13.18 18.46 -12.40
N PHE A 57 14.47 18.16 -12.57
CA PHE A 57 14.95 17.03 -13.35
C PHE A 57 14.52 15.70 -12.74
N ILE A 58 14.83 15.46 -11.46
CA ILE A 58 14.44 14.22 -10.75
C ILE A 58 12.93 14.03 -10.78
N HIS A 59 12.16 15.10 -10.54
CA HIS A 59 10.70 15.01 -10.56
C HIS A 59 10.15 14.59 -11.93
N ARG A 60 10.65 15.17 -13.03
CA ARG A 60 10.24 14.77 -14.39
C ARG A 60 10.67 13.34 -14.70
N SER A 61 11.92 13.00 -14.43
CA SER A 61 12.47 11.65 -14.62
C SER A 61 11.64 10.62 -13.86
N ALA A 62 11.19 10.95 -12.65
CA ALA A 62 10.33 10.07 -11.88
C ALA A 62 9.03 9.80 -12.63
N MET A 63 8.42 10.75 -13.32
CA MET A 63 7.15 10.53 -14.05
C MET A 63 7.32 9.71 -15.33
N GLU A 64 8.49 9.76 -15.97
CA GLU A 64 8.70 9.21 -17.32
C GLU A 64 9.41 7.85 -17.29
N LEU A 65 10.44 7.71 -16.45
CA LEU A 65 11.29 6.52 -16.42
C LEU A 65 10.59 5.33 -15.77
N GLN A 66 10.91 4.14 -16.29
CA GLN A 66 10.40 2.86 -15.81
C GLN A 66 11.56 2.06 -15.23
N VAL A 67 11.46 1.68 -13.95
CA VAL A 67 12.41 0.77 -13.30
C VAL A 67 11.82 -0.63 -13.34
N ASP A 68 12.60 -1.58 -13.87
CA ASP A 68 12.22 -3.00 -13.89
C ASP A 68 12.37 -3.60 -12.48
N PRO A 69 11.29 -4.08 -11.84
CA PRO A 69 11.38 -4.73 -10.53
C PRO A 69 12.21 -6.01 -10.56
N GLY A 70 12.23 -6.75 -11.68
CA GLY A 70 13.01 -7.99 -11.81
C GLY A 70 14.51 -7.75 -11.62
N GLY A 71 15.02 -6.65 -12.18
CA GLY A 71 16.40 -6.19 -11.99
C GLY A 71 16.77 -5.81 -10.56
N LEU A 72 15.80 -5.60 -9.66
CA LEU A 72 16.05 -5.22 -8.25
C LEU A 72 16.21 -6.42 -7.32
N ALA A 73 15.77 -7.61 -7.75
CA ALA A 73 15.56 -8.77 -6.87
C ALA A 73 16.84 -9.22 -6.13
N ALA A 74 17.97 -9.29 -6.83
CA ALA A 74 19.23 -9.75 -6.24
C ALA A 74 19.70 -8.83 -5.10
N SER A 75 19.71 -7.52 -5.32
CA SER A 75 20.09 -6.53 -4.30
C SER A 75 19.06 -6.47 -3.17
N THR A 76 17.77 -6.61 -3.48
CA THR A 76 16.70 -6.68 -2.48
C THR A 76 16.92 -7.87 -1.53
N ALA A 77 17.32 -9.03 -2.05
CA ALA A 77 17.59 -10.23 -1.24
C ALA A 77 18.83 -10.06 -0.34
N GLU A 78 19.85 -9.33 -0.80
CA GLU A 78 21.08 -9.08 -0.05
C GLU A 78 20.87 -8.04 1.06
N VAL A 79 20.19 -6.94 0.75
CA VAL A 79 20.02 -5.79 1.66
C VAL A 79 18.79 -5.95 2.57
N GLY A 80 17.79 -6.71 2.12
CA GLY A 80 16.49 -6.83 2.80
C GLY A 80 15.58 -5.60 2.61
N ASN A 81 15.85 -4.75 1.61
CA ASN A 81 15.03 -3.60 1.25
C ASN A 81 15.20 -3.28 -0.24
N ALA A 82 14.08 -3.06 -0.95
CA ALA A 82 14.09 -2.77 -2.38
C ALA A 82 14.46 -1.32 -2.72
N VAL A 83 14.30 -0.38 -1.78
CA VAL A 83 14.50 1.06 -2.01
C VAL A 83 15.93 1.39 -2.44
N PRO A 84 17.01 0.90 -1.78
CA PRO A 84 18.37 1.18 -2.23
C PRO A 84 18.64 0.71 -3.67
N ALA A 85 18.14 -0.49 -4.02
CA ALA A 85 18.26 -1.02 -5.38
C ALA A 85 17.48 -0.17 -6.39
N MET A 86 16.27 0.24 -6.03
CA MET A 86 15.42 1.12 -6.85
C MET A 86 16.07 2.48 -7.07
N VAL A 87 16.61 3.11 -6.02
CA VAL A 87 17.33 4.39 -6.10
C VAL A 87 18.54 4.28 -7.03
N ALA A 88 19.35 3.22 -6.89
CA ALA A 88 20.51 2.99 -7.76
C ALA A 88 20.12 2.77 -9.23
N ALA A 89 19.07 1.98 -9.48
CA ALA A 89 18.55 1.76 -10.82
C ALA A 89 17.99 3.04 -11.44
N PHE A 90 17.25 3.84 -10.65
CA PHE A 90 16.68 5.11 -11.09
C PHE A 90 17.76 6.16 -11.37
N ALA A 91 18.77 6.28 -10.51
CA ALA A 91 19.95 7.13 -10.73
C ALA A 91 20.67 6.79 -12.05
N LYS A 92 20.83 5.49 -12.35
CA LYS A 92 21.43 5.03 -13.60
C LYS A 92 20.58 5.40 -14.82
N LEU A 93 19.25 5.19 -14.75
CA LEU A 93 18.34 5.47 -15.86
C LEU A 93 18.21 6.97 -16.17
N MET A 94 18.48 7.84 -15.20
CA MET A 94 18.43 9.29 -15.40
C MET A 94 19.53 9.82 -16.34
N GLU A 95 20.65 9.09 -16.48
CA GLU A 95 21.81 9.47 -17.32
C GLU A 95 22.32 10.92 -17.06
N ALA A 96 22.08 11.46 -15.87
CA ALA A 96 22.46 12.81 -15.45
C ALA A 96 23.05 12.80 -14.02
N PRO A 97 24.33 12.41 -13.86
CA PRO A 97 24.97 12.25 -12.56
C PRO A 97 24.90 13.48 -11.64
N GLU A 98 24.99 14.68 -12.21
CA GLU A 98 24.90 15.98 -11.53
C GLU A 98 23.52 16.26 -10.91
N HIS A 99 22.48 15.59 -11.39
CA HIS A 99 21.16 15.64 -10.78
C HIS A 99 20.96 14.45 -9.84
N ALA A 100 21.48 13.27 -10.22
CA ALA A 100 21.34 12.05 -9.45
C ALA A 100 21.99 12.10 -8.06
N GLU A 101 23.00 12.96 -7.84
CA GLU A 101 23.59 13.17 -6.51
C GLU A 101 22.60 13.70 -5.46
N TYR A 102 21.49 14.32 -5.91
CA TYR A 102 20.42 14.85 -5.06
C TYR A 102 19.21 13.91 -4.95
N LEU A 103 19.25 12.73 -5.59
CA LEU A 103 18.20 11.72 -5.45
C LEU A 103 18.22 11.14 -4.04
N HIS A 104 17.04 10.85 -3.47
CA HIS A 104 16.92 10.28 -2.13
C HIS A 104 17.58 11.15 -1.03
N PHE A 105 17.79 12.44 -1.30
CA PHE A 105 18.47 13.34 -0.38
C PHE A 105 17.77 13.36 0.98
N THR A 106 18.52 13.11 2.05
CA THR A 106 18.08 13.04 3.45
C THR A 106 16.94 12.06 3.80
N ALA A 107 16.43 11.26 2.86
CA ALA A 107 15.40 10.26 3.13
C ALA A 107 16.00 8.98 3.72
N ALA A 108 15.23 8.31 4.59
CA ALA A 108 15.47 6.92 4.92
C ALA A 108 14.76 6.01 3.92
N ALA A 109 15.30 4.81 3.69
CA ALA A 109 14.66 3.81 2.82
C ALA A 109 13.22 3.51 3.25
N GLN A 110 12.95 3.46 4.56
CA GLN A 110 11.60 3.22 5.08
C GLN A 110 10.63 4.37 4.80
N ASP A 111 11.10 5.63 4.72
CA ASP A 111 10.24 6.78 4.39
C ASP A 111 9.58 6.60 3.02
N ILE A 112 10.36 6.10 2.06
CA ILE A 112 9.93 5.86 0.68
C ILE A 112 8.96 4.67 0.61
N SER A 113 9.32 3.54 1.22
CA SER A 113 8.46 2.34 1.18
C SER A 113 7.15 2.56 1.91
N ASP A 114 7.16 3.17 3.10
CA ASP A 114 5.94 3.43 3.88
C ASP A 114 5.03 4.43 3.17
N THR A 115 5.57 5.52 2.63
CA THR A 115 4.76 6.50 1.89
C THR A 115 4.19 5.88 0.61
N ALA A 116 4.99 5.09 -0.13
CA ALA A 116 4.53 4.37 -1.32
C ALA A 116 3.42 3.36 -1.00
N GLN A 117 3.52 2.65 0.14
CA GLN A 117 2.45 1.79 0.65
C GLN A 117 1.17 2.58 0.91
N MET A 118 1.25 3.76 1.54
CA MET A 118 0.07 4.61 1.78
C MET A 118 -0.61 5.10 0.50
N LEU A 119 0.16 5.38 -0.56
CA LEU A 119 -0.41 5.73 -1.87
C LEU A 119 -1.23 4.58 -2.48
N ARG A 120 -0.77 3.34 -2.33
CA ARG A 120 -1.48 2.13 -2.79
C ARG A 120 -2.69 1.82 -1.91
N LEU A 121 -2.54 1.91 -0.59
CA LEU A 121 -3.62 1.69 0.38
C LEU A 121 -4.76 2.71 0.24
N ARG A 122 -4.46 3.96 -0.10
CA ARG A 122 -5.48 4.97 -0.40
C ARG A 122 -6.38 4.54 -1.56
N GLN A 123 -5.80 3.96 -2.61
CA GLN A 123 -6.57 3.44 -3.75
C GLN A 123 -7.37 2.21 -3.33
N PHE A 124 -6.77 1.29 -2.57
CA PHE A 124 -7.48 0.13 -2.00
C PHE A 124 -8.71 0.53 -1.18
N LEU A 125 -8.58 1.49 -0.25
CA LEU A 125 -9.70 2.00 0.55
C LEU A 125 -10.74 2.75 -0.29
N THR A 126 -10.37 3.24 -1.47
CA THR A 126 -11.33 3.82 -2.44
C THR A 126 -12.13 2.71 -3.12
N HIS A 127 -11.47 1.64 -3.57
CA HIS A 127 -12.15 0.47 -4.15
C HIS A 127 -13.06 -0.22 -3.13
N ALA A 128 -12.58 -0.43 -1.91
CA ALA A 128 -13.37 -1.04 -0.85
C ALA A 128 -14.61 -0.18 -0.48
N GLY A 129 -14.46 1.15 -0.46
CA GLY A 129 -15.60 2.05 -0.27
C GLY A 129 -16.66 1.91 -1.35
N LYS A 130 -16.26 1.91 -2.63
CA LYS A 130 -17.18 1.69 -3.75
C LYS A 130 -17.87 0.33 -3.70
N ALA A 131 -17.13 -0.72 -3.34
CA ALA A 131 -17.69 -2.05 -3.19
C ALA A 131 -18.74 -2.10 -2.06
N LEU A 132 -18.47 -1.42 -0.93
CA LEU A 132 -19.43 -1.31 0.17
C LEU A 132 -20.65 -0.44 -0.18
N GLU A 133 -20.50 0.58 -1.03
CA GLU A 133 -21.61 1.40 -1.53
C GLU A 133 -22.60 0.60 -2.38
N ALA A 134 -22.13 -0.47 -3.06
CA ALA A 134 -23.00 -1.39 -3.79
C ALA A 134 -23.93 -2.19 -2.87
N PHE A 135 -23.63 -2.27 -1.57
CA PHE A 135 -24.54 -2.80 -0.56
C PHE A 135 -25.46 -1.68 -0.06
N GLY A 136 -26.77 -1.88 -0.22
CA GLY A 136 -27.79 -0.95 0.25
C GLY A 136 -27.83 -0.80 1.78
N ALA A 137 -28.59 0.19 2.26
CA ALA A 137 -28.71 0.50 3.69
C ALA A 137 -29.25 -0.66 4.54
N ASP A 138 -29.94 -1.63 3.92
CA ASP A 138 -30.49 -2.82 4.59
C ASP A 138 -29.39 -3.75 5.14
N HIS A 139 -28.15 -3.63 4.64
CA HIS A 139 -26.98 -4.35 5.16
C HIS A 139 -26.29 -3.55 6.27
N THR A 140 -26.97 -3.39 7.41
CA THR A 140 -26.55 -2.48 8.51
C THR A 140 -25.10 -2.64 8.96
N ALA A 141 -24.57 -3.88 9.02
CA ALA A 141 -23.18 -4.14 9.37
C ALA A 141 -22.19 -3.59 8.32
N LEU A 142 -22.46 -3.79 7.02
CA LEU A 142 -21.63 -3.29 5.93
C LEU A 142 -21.75 -1.77 5.80
N ALA A 143 -22.95 -1.22 5.99
CA ALA A 143 -23.18 0.22 6.02
C ALA A 143 -22.38 0.89 7.16
N THR A 144 -22.36 0.29 8.35
CA THR A 144 -21.55 0.80 9.48
C THR A 144 -20.06 0.81 9.12
N LEU A 145 -19.54 -0.26 8.53
CA LEU A 145 -18.12 -0.35 8.13
C LEU A 145 -17.76 0.61 7.01
N ARG A 146 -18.69 0.91 6.10
CA ARG A 146 -18.56 1.98 5.10
C ARG A 146 -18.46 3.34 5.78
N ASP A 147 -19.32 3.61 6.76
CA ASP A 147 -19.38 4.90 7.44
C ASP A 147 -18.16 5.12 8.37
N GLU A 148 -17.47 4.05 8.77
CA GLU A 148 -16.17 4.10 9.48
C GLU A 148 -14.98 4.49 8.58
N LEU A 149 -15.10 4.39 7.24
CA LEU A 149 -13.99 4.62 6.31
C LEU A 149 -13.29 5.98 6.46
N PRO A 150 -13.98 7.12 6.66
CA PRO A 150 -13.32 8.40 6.85
C PRO A 150 -12.39 8.40 8.08
N ALA A 151 -12.84 7.84 9.20
CA ALA A 151 -12.04 7.72 10.42
C ALA A 151 -10.85 6.77 10.21
N LEU A 152 -11.08 5.62 9.56
CA LEU A 152 -10.00 4.70 9.22
C LEU A 152 -8.96 5.36 8.32
N ARG A 153 -9.37 6.10 7.28
CA ARG A 153 -8.46 6.82 6.38
C ARG A 153 -7.59 7.80 7.15
N ALA A 154 -8.15 8.56 8.09
CA ALA A 154 -7.40 9.49 8.93
C ALA A 154 -6.39 8.77 9.86
N GLN A 155 -6.70 7.55 10.31
CA GLN A 155 -5.80 6.75 11.12
C GLN A 155 -4.70 6.06 10.30
N VAL A 156 -5.01 5.58 9.09
CA VAL A 156 -4.08 4.77 8.27
C VAL A 156 -3.20 5.65 7.40
N LEU A 157 -3.80 6.57 6.63
CA LEU A 157 -3.13 7.27 5.55
C LEU A 157 -2.32 8.45 6.11
N ARG A 158 -0.99 8.33 6.06
CA ARG A 158 -0.07 9.36 6.54
C ARG A 158 1.25 9.30 5.76
N VAL A 159 1.90 10.44 5.57
CA VAL A 159 3.23 10.47 4.94
C VAL A 159 4.30 10.01 5.93
N SER A 160 5.34 9.30 5.44
CA SER A 160 6.54 8.97 6.22
C SER A 160 7.70 9.83 5.73
N PHE A 161 8.33 10.55 6.67
CA PHE A 161 9.59 11.25 6.45
C PHE A 161 10.22 11.54 7.82
N SER A 162 11.23 10.77 8.17
CA SER A 162 12.04 10.97 9.38
C SER A 162 13.11 12.04 9.15
N GLY A 163 13.76 11.99 7.99
CA GLY A 163 14.82 12.92 7.57
C GLY A 163 16.11 12.75 8.38
N THR A 164 17.25 12.58 7.71
CA THR A 164 18.55 12.48 8.39
C THR A 164 19.09 13.83 8.85
N ASP A 165 18.62 14.94 8.26
CA ASP A 165 18.87 16.32 8.72
C ASP A 165 17.66 16.85 9.48
N THR A 166 17.78 16.89 10.81
CA THR A 166 16.69 17.20 11.74
C THR A 166 16.20 18.65 11.69
N THR A 167 16.91 19.56 11.00
CA THR A 167 16.59 20.99 11.02
C THR A 167 15.35 21.34 10.19
N LYS A 168 15.12 20.65 9.06
CA LYS A 168 13.97 20.87 8.18
C LYS A 168 13.04 19.66 8.02
N SER A 169 13.27 18.54 8.73
CA SER A 169 12.46 17.32 8.56
C SER A 169 10.95 17.55 8.68
N ALA A 170 10.51 18.37 9.64
CA ALA A 170 9.09 18.67 9.83
C ALA A 170 8.50 19.47 8.65
N GLU A 171 9.25 20.44 8.12
CA GLU A 171 8.81 21.26 6.98
C GLU A 171 8.75 20.41 5.70
N VAL A 172 9.76 19.57 5.46
CA VAL A 172 9.78 18.62 4.34
C VAL A 172 8.62 17.63 4.46
N ARG A 173 8.38 17.05 5.65
CA ARG A 173 7.28 16.10 5.86
C ARG A 173 5.92 16.74 5.59
N ALA A 174 5.67 17.93 6.12
CA ALA A 174 4.42 18.66 5.90
C ALA A 174 4.20 18.99 4.40
N ALA A 175 5.25 19.46 3.73
CA ALA A 175 5.19 19.80 2.30
C ALA A 175 5.03 18.54 1.42
N LEU A 176 5.69 17.42 1.76
CA LEU A 176 5.54 16.14 1.09
C LEU A 176 4.12 15.58 1.27
N GLY A 177 3.57 15.65 2.48
CA GLY A 177 2.19 15.28 2.75
C GLY A 177 1.21 16.05 1.87
N LYS A 178 1.38 17.38 1.76
CA LYS A 178 0.58 18.21 0.86
C LYS A 178 0.76 17.81 -0.62
N ALA A 179 1.98 17.58 -1.07
CA ALA A 179 2.28 17.22 -2.46
C ALA A 179 1.67 15.86 -2.86
N LEU A 180 1.67 14.89 -1.94
CA LEU A 180 1.15 13.54 -2.16
C LEU A 180 -0.32 13.36 -1.76
N ASN A 181 -0.96 14.39 -1.20
CA ASN A 181 -2.30 14.32 -0.61
C ASN A 181 -2.40 13.22 0.47
N LEU A 182 -1.43 13.20 1.38
CA LEU A 182 -1.36 12.35 2.56
C LEU A 182 -1.20 13.24 3.81
N PRO A 183 -1.99 13.03 4.88
CA PRO A 183 -1.83 13.76 6.14
C PRO A 183 -0.39 13.70 6.69
N ASP A 184 0.11 14.82 7.21
CA ASP A 184 1.33 14.87 8.02
C ASP A 184 1.03 14.40 9.44
N PRO A 185 1.62 13.29 9.91
CA PRO A 185 1.43 12.80 11.27
C PRO A 185 2.09 13.68 12.34
N GLN A 186 2.87 14.69 11.97
CA GLN A 186 3.62 15.60 12.85
C GLN A 186 4.69 14.92 13.73
N CYS A 187 4.82 13.59 13.65
CA CYS A 187 5.85 12.80 14.28
C CYS A 187 6.39 11.72 13.33
N ASP A 188 7.54 11.14 13.69
CA ASP A 188 7.96 9.89 13.08
C ASP A 188 7.07 8.74 13.58
N TRP A 189 6.68 7.86 12.67
CA TRP A 189 5.84 6.69 12.93
C TRP A 189 6.44 5.39 12.39
N GLN A 190 7.72 5.37 11.98
CA GLN A 190 8.35 4.16 11.43
C GLN A 190 8.20 2.92 12.35
N ALA A 191 8.19 3.12 13.67
CA ALA A 191 7.94 2.07 14.65
C ALA A 191 6.46 1.88 15.04
N ASP A 192 5.59 2.87 14.78
CA ASP A 192 4.16 2.80 15.07
C ASP A 192 3.40 2.16 13.91
N ARG A 193 3.06 0.87 14.05
CA ARG A 193 2.27 0.14 13.06
C ARG A 193 0.77 0.05 13.41
N SER A 194 0.31 0.84 14.38
CA SER A 194 -1.10 0.84 14.83
C SER A 194 -2.09 1.15 13.71
N GLY A 195 -1.71 2.01 12.75
CA GLY A 195 -2.53 2.30 11.58
C GLY A 195 -2.76 1.06 10.72
N LEU A 196 -1.70 0.28 10.45
CA LEU A 196 -1.82 -0.94 9.66
C LEU A 196 -2.58 -2.05 10.40
N HIS A 197 -2.44 -2.13 11.72
CA HIS A 197 -3.27 -3.02 12.54
C HIS A 197 -4.76 -2.65 12.44
N ALA A 198 -5.09 -1.35 12.52
CA ALA A 198 -6.46 -0.87 12.38
C ALA A 198 -7.04 -1.17 10.99
N LEU A 199 -6.23 -1.05 9.93
CA LEU A 199 -6.60 -1.48 8.58
C LEU A 199 -6.91 -2.98 8.55
N GLY A 200 -6.03 -3.83 9.08
CA GLY A 200 -6.23 -5.27 9.13
C GLY A 200 -7.51 -5.65 9.89
N ASP A 201 -7.74 -5.02 11.04
CA ASP A 201 -8.96 -5.22 11.85
C ASP A 201 -10.22 -4.80 11.10
N TRP A 202 -10.20 -3.67 10.39
CA TRP A 202 -11.33 -3.25 9.57
C TRP A 202 -11.59 -4.21 8.41
N VAL A 203 -10.55 -4.64 7.68
CA VAL A 203 -10.67 -5.61 6.59
C VAL A 203 -11.26 -6.94 7.08
N ALA A 204 -10.81 -7.46 8.23
CA ALA A 204 -11.36 -8.66 8.85
C ALA A 204 -12.84 -8.52 9.19
N ARG A 205 -13.26 -7.37 9.74
CA ARG A 205 -14.67 -7.08 10.04
C ARG A 205 -15.53 -7.01 8.78
N VAL A 206 -15.02 -6.40 7.70
CA VAL A 206 -15.73 -6.37 6.41
C VAL A 206 -15.89 -7.79 5.85
N ALA A 207 -14.82 -8.57 5.83
CA ALA A 207 -14.88 -9.96 5.35
C ALA A 207 -15.86 -10.81 6.18
N GLN A 208 -15.91 -10.61 7.49
CA GLN A 208 -16.86 -11.30 8.35
C GLN A 208 -18.31 -10.89 8.06
N ALA A 209 -18.57 -9.59 7.87
CA ALA A 209 -19.90 -9.11 7.51
C ALA A 209 -20.36 -9.66 6.14
N LEU A 210 -19.46 -9.72 5.15
CA LEU A 210 -19.71 -10.35 3.85
C LEU A 210 -20.01 -11.84 3.99
N ALA A 211 -19.23 -12.58 4.77
CA ALA A 211 -19.45 -14.01 4.99
C ALA A 211 -20.80 -14.29 5.66
N ASN A 212 -21.15 -13.52 6.69
CA ASN A 212 -22.44 -13.64 7.37
C ASN A 212 -23.61 -13.40 6.40
N TRP A 213 -23.51 -12.39 5.55
CA TRP A 213 -24.51 -12.14 4.50
C TRP A 213 -24.53 -13.26 3.45
N ALA A 214 -23.37 -13.71 2.98
CA ALA A 214 -23.29 -14.74 1.94
C ALA A 214 -23.88 -16.08 2.41
N LEU A 215 -23.78 -16.41 3.69
CA LEU A 215 -24.39 -17.60 4.28
C LEU A 215 -25.92 -17.54 4.37
N THR A 216 -26.54 -16.38 4.15
CA THR A 216 -28.01 -16.28 4.00
C THR A 216 -28.47 -16.50 2.56
N GLN A 217 -27.54 -16.54 1.61
CA GLN A 217 -27.83 -16.83 0.19
C GLN A 217 -27.85 -18.34 -0.05
N PRO A 218 -28.41 -18.83 -1.17
CA PRO A 218 -28.33 -20.23 -1.54
C PRO A 218 -26.88 -20.74 -1.54
N ALA A 219 -26.69 -21.96 -1.05
CA ALA A 219 -25.36 -22.58 -1.02
C ALA A 219 -24.80 -22.67 -2.45
N GLY A 220 -23.55 -22.24 -2.62
CA GLY A 220 -22.90 -22.18 -3.92
C GLY A 220 -21.44 -21.78 -3.82
N VAL A 221 -20.77 -21.75 -4.97
CA VAL A 221 -19.32 -21.49 -5.05
C VAL A 221 -18.95 -20.13 -4.46
N HIS A 222 -19.76 -19.09 -4.70
CA HIS A 222 -19.46 -17.74 -4.22
C HIS A 222 -19.59 -17.61 -2.70
N ALA A 223 -20.64 -18.16 -2.09
CA ALA A 223 -20.82 -18.13 -0.63
C ALA A 223 -19.71 -18.91 0.10
N ALA A 224 -19.33 -20.06 -0.45
CA ALA A 224 -18.21 -20.86 0.06
C ALA A 224 -16.87 -20.11 -0.09
N ALA A 225 -16.62 -19.47 -1.22
CA ALA A 225 -15.41 -18.71 -1.47
C ALA A 225 -15.26 -17.52 -0.52
N ILE A 226 -16.32 -16.72 -0.32
CA ILE A 226 -16.31 -15.59 0.64
C ILE A 226 -15.96 -16.10 2.04
N THR A 227 -16.60 -17.18 2.49
CA THR A 227 -16.35 -17.74 3.83
C THR A 227 -14.91 -18.25 3.99
N ALA A 228 -14.35 -18.90 2.97
CA ALA A 228 -12.96 -19.36 2.97
C ALA A 228 -11.96 -18.19 2.97
N LEU A 229 -12.23 -17.14 2.17
CA LEU A 229 -11.43 -15.91 2.14
C LEU A 229 -11.45 -15.20 3.49
N THR A 230 -12.59 -15.13 4.17
CA THR A 230 -12.69 -14.57 5.53
C THR A 230 -11.80 -15.31 6.52
N GLY A 231 -11.75 -16.65 6.46
CA GLY A 231 -10.83 -17.43 7.29
C GLY A 231 -9.35 -17.08 7.05
N GLN A 232 -8.96 -16.91 5.78
CA GLN A 232 -7.60 -16.47 5.41
C GLN A 232 -7.31 -15.06 5.89
N ILE A 233 -8.23 -14.11 5.69
CA ILE A 233 -8.10 -12.73 6.15
C ILE A 233 -7.88 -12.67 7.65
N ASN A 234 -8.64 -13.46 8.43
CA ASN A 234 -8.46 -13.51 9.88
C ASN A 234 -7.07 -14.02 10.27
N GLY A 235 -6.58 -15.10 9.65
CA GLY A 235 -5.22 -15.60 9.91
C GLY A 235 -4.12 -14.61 9.53
N PHE A 236 -4.30 -13.88 8.43
CA PHE A 236 -3.41 -12.79 8.04
C PHE A 236 -3.46 -11.64 9.04
N ASN A 237 -4.63 -11.17 9.45
CA ASN A 237 -4.77 -10.10 10.44
C ASN A 237 -4.16 -10.49 11.80
N ASP A 238 -4.35 -11.72 12.25
CA ASP A 238 -3.73 -12.24 13.48
C ASP A 238 -2.20 -12.22 13.41
N THR A 239 -1.64 -12.52 12.23
CA THR A 239 -0.19 -12.44 12.00
C THR A 239 0.28 -11.00 12.00
N LEU A 240 -0.45 -10.11 11.33
CA LEU A 240 -0.14 -8.68 11.22
C LEU A 240 -0.11 -8.00 12.59
N ARG A 241 -1.04 -8.35 13.50
CA ARG A 241 -1.17 -7.74 14.83
C ARG A 241 -0.20 -8.31 15.86
N ARG A 242 0.51 -9.40 15.54
CA ARG A 242 1.38 -10.07 16.51
C ARG A 242 2.54 -9.14 16.88
N PRO A 243 2.80 -8.89 18.18
CA PRO A 243 3.96 -8.12 18.58
C PRO A 243 5.24 -8.77 18.09
N VAL A 244 6.15 -7.96 17.55
CA VAL A 244 7.44 -8.39 17.03
C VAL A 244 8.56 -7.59 17.70
N PRO A 245 9.75 -8.18 17.87
CA PRO A 245 10.80 -7.57 18.69
C PRO A 245 11.55 -6.42 18.00
N THR A 246 11.44 -6.28 16.67
CA THR A 246 12.10 -5.21 15.91
C THR A 246 11.19 -4.65 14.82
N SER A 247 11.42 -3.40 14.42
CA SER A 247 10.71 -2.76 13.30
C SER A 247 10.95 -3.49 11.98
N GLN A 248 12.16 -4.01 11.74
CA GLN A 248 12.47 -4.76 10.52
C GLN A 248 11.62 -6.02 10.38
N ILE A 249 11.37 -6.74 11.49
CA ILE A 249 10.47 -7.90 11.46
C ILE A 249 9.04 -7.45 11.15
N ALA A 250 8.59 -6.31 11.68
CA ALA A 250 7.27 -5.77 11.36
C ALA A 250 7.12 -5.49 9.86
N LEU A 251 8.12 -4.86 9.24
CA LEU A 251 8.14 -4.58 7.80
C LEU A 251 8.09 -5.87 6.96
N PHE A 252 8.80 -6.92 7.37
CA PHE A 252 8.74 -8.22 6.66
C PHE A 252 7.39 -8.90 6.84
N VAL A 253 6.80 -8.85 8.04
CA VAL A 253 5.43 -9.35 8.28
C VAL A 253 4.45 -8.62 7.37
N GLU A 254 4.54 -7.31 7.27
CA GLU A 254 3.67 -6.51 6.41
C GLU A 254 3.84 -6.86 4.93
N ALA A 255 5.08 -6.98 4.44
CA ALA A 255 5.35 -7.37 3.06
C ALA A 255 4.75 -8.75 2.71
N LEU A 256 4.75 -9.68 3.67
CA LEU A 256 4.20 -11.03 3.48
C LEU A 256 2.66 -11.06 3.56
N VAL A 257 2.06 -10.21 4.39
CA VAL A 257 0.66 -10.36 4.83
C VAL A 257 -0.25 -9.32 4.20
N LEU A 258 0.16 -8.05 4.19
CA LEU A 258 -0.71 -6.94 3.83
C LEU A 258 -1.22 -7.01 2.38
N PRO A 259 -0.40 -7.35 1.36
CA PRO A 259 -0.90 -7.56 0.00
C PRO A 259 -1.93 -8.68 -0.06
N GLN A 260 -1.68 -9.82 0.59
CA GLN A 260 -2.59 -10.96 0.58
C GLN A 260 -3.93 -10.62 1.25
N LEU A 261 -3.88 -9.91 2.39
CA LEU A 261 -5.06 -9.44 3.10
C LEU A 261 -5.94 -8.53 2.21
N CYS A 262 -5.32 -7.60 1.48
CA CYS A 262 -6.04 -6.71 0.56
C CYS A 262 -6.60 -7.47 -0.66
N LEU A 263 -5.82 -8.39 -1.25
CA LEU A 263 -6.25 -9.21 -2.38
C LEU A 263 -7.39 -10.16 -2.01
N CYS A 264 -7.35 -10.78 -0.83
CA CYS A 264 -8.44 -11.60 -0.32
C CYS A 264 -9.73 -10.79 -0.18
N LEU A 265 -9.67 -9.56 0.34
CA LEU A 265 -10.87 -8.71 0.44
C LEU A 265 -11.38 -8.30 -0.94
N GLY A 266 -10.47 -7.92 -1.86
CA GLY A 266 -10.83 -7.64 -3.25
C GLY A 266 -11.58 -8.82 -3.88
N SER A 267 -11.10 -10.05 -3.65
CA SER A 267 -11.76 -11.26 -4.14
C SER A 267 -13.09 -11.55 -3.47
N ALA A 268 -13.22 -11.29 -2.17
CA ALA A 268 -14.48 -11.41 -1.47
C ALA A 268 -15.55 -10.46 -2.06
N PHE A 269 -15.17 -9.23 -2.44
CA PHE A 269 -16.07 -8.31 -3.11
C PHE A 269 -16.50 -8.78 -4.50
N GLU A 270 -15.60 -9.35 -5.31
CA GLU A 270 -15.95 -9.91 -6.62
C GLU A 270 -16.96 -11.07 -6.50
N HIS A 271 -16.76 -11.97 -5.53
CA HIS A 271 -17.74 -13.03 -5.26
C HIS A 271 -19.07 -12.49 -4.75
N ALA A 272 -19.03 -11.44 -3.93
CA ALA A 272 -20.24 -10.85 -3.37
C ALA A 272 -21.05 -10.13 -4.46
N ALA A 273 -20.40 -9.44 -5.39
CA ALA A 273 -21.04 -8.86 -6.56
C ALA A 273 -21.71 -9.91 -7.44
N ALA A 274 -21.05 -11.06 -7.64
CA ALA A 274 -21.65 -12.19 -8.39
C ALA A 274 -22.90 -12.75 -7.69
N LEU A 275 -22.88 -12.91 -6.36
CA LEU A 275 -24.05 -13.34 -5.59
C LEU A 275 -25.22 -12.35 -5.62
N GLN A 276 -24.96 -11.06 -5.80
CA GLN A 276 -26.02 -10.05 -5.91
C GLN A 276 -26.67 -10.03 -7.31
N ALA A 277 -25.99 -10.57 -8.32
CA ALA A 277 -26.46 -10.58 -9.69
C ALA A 277 -27.32 -11.83 -10.04
N ASP A 278 -27.18 -12.90 -9.25
CA ASP A 278 -27.95 -14.14 -9.34
C ASP A 278 -29.32 -14.03 -8.64
#